data_AF-A0A2I1GWA0-F1
#
_entry.id   AF-A0A2I1GWA0-F1
#
_cell.length_a   1.000
_cell.length_b   1.000
_cell.length_c   1.000
_cell.angle_alpha   90.00
_cell.angle_beta   90.00
_cell.angle_gamma   90.00
#
_symmetry.space_group_name_H-M   'P 1'
#
loop_
_entity.id
_entity.type
_entity.pdbx_description
1 polymer ?
#
loop_
_entity_poly.entity_id
_entity_poly.type
_entity_poly.pdbx_seq_one_letter_code
_entity_poly.pdbx_strand_id
1 'polypeptide(L)'
;MLAVNSETTRRHEYVLKNRIKRPPRPLNAFILYRRDLMNSPEFKDRPTGEKKAKQVSKEIADRWNNENDKMKNVFYALARIANKKHKQIYKNYKF
;
A
#
# COMPACT_ATOMS: atom_id res chain seq x y z
N MET A 1 -0.53 -2.24 11.44
CA MET A 1 -1.87 -1.81 10.97
C MET A 1 -1.82 -1.53 9.47
N LEU A 2 -2.65 -2.20 8.65
CA LEU A 2 -2.65 -2.06 7.18
C LEU A 2 -2.92 -0.64 6.67
N ALA A 3 -3.65 0.18 7.44
CA ALA A 3 -4.12 1.51 7.02
C ALA A 3 -3.12 2.66 7.18
N VAL A 4 -1.87 2.41 7.55
CA VAL A 4 -0.82 3.45 7.67
C VAL A 4 0.42 3.05 6.87
N ASN A 5 1.16 4.05 6.39
CA ASN A 5 2.44 3.84 5.72
C ASN A 5 3.45 3.17 6.68
N SER A 6 4.29 2.29 6.14
CA SER A 6 5.29 1.59 6.94
C SER A 6 6.47 2.51 7.30
N GLU A 7 6.87 2.47 8.56
CA GLU A 7 8.01 3.22 9.10
C GLU A 7 9.35 2.47 8.87
N THR A 8 9.28 1.22 8.42
CA THR A 8 10.46 0.36 8.16
C THR A 8 10.96 0.39 6.72
N THR A 9 10.43 1.28 5.88
CA THR A 9 10.82 1.31 4.46
C THR A 9 12.08 2.15 4.26
N ARG A 10 12.94 1.75 3.31
CA ARG A 10 14.11 2.54 2.87
C ARG A 10 13.77 4.01 2.58
N ARG A 11 12.58 4.26 2.02
CA ARG A 11 12.10 5.63 1.76
C ARG A 11 11.85 6.40 3.07
N HIS A 12 11.22 5.77 4.06
CA HIS A 12 10.98 6.39 5.36
C HIS A 12 12.30 6.78 6.03
N GLU A 13 13.25 5.85 6.08
CA GLU A 13 14.61 6.09 6.61
C GLU A 13 15.30 7.25 5.88
N TYR A 14 15.27 7.26 4.54
CA TYR A 14 15.84 8.34 3.73
C TYR A 14 15.19 9.69 4.04
N VAL A 15 13.86 9.74 4.19
CA VAL A 15 13.12 10.97 4.52
C VAL A 15 13.53 11.49 5.90
N LEU A 16 13.65 10.61 6.90
CA LEU A 16 14.13 10.97 8.24
C LEU A 16 15.57 11.48 8.21
N LYS A 17 16.47 10.74 7.57
CA LYS A 17 17.91 11.08 7.46
C LYS A 17 18.13 12.46 6.83
N ASN A 18 17.36 12.78 5.79
CA ASN A 18 17.51 14.04 5.06
C ASN A 18 16.54 15.14 5.53
N ARG A 19 15.80 14.93 6.62
CA ARG A 19 14.81 15.86 7.18
C ARG A 19 13.81 16.39 6.13
N ILE A 20 13.44 15.53 5.18
CA ILE A 20 12.54 15.90 4.08
C ILE A 20 11.13 16.05 4.64
N LYS A 21 10.57 17.28 4.57
CA LYS A 21 9.22 17.59 5.10
C LYS A 21 8.08 17.18 4.16
N ARG A 22 8.32 16.25 3.24
CA ARG A 22 7.31 15.79 2.26
C ARG A 22 6.69 14.48 2.73
N PRO A 23 5.49 14.51 3.33
CA PRO A 23 4.86 13.29 3.80
C PRO A 23 4.49 12.36 2.62
N PRO A 24 4.48 11.03 2.85
CA PRO A 24 4.04 10.07 1.86
C PRO A 24 2.56 10.27 1.53
N ARG A 25 2.11 9.82 0.36
CA ARG A 25 0.67 9.82 0.03
C ARG A 25 -0.10 8.84 0.93
N PRO A 26 -1.37 9.10 1.24
CA PRO A 26 -2.21 8.10 1.87
C PRO A 26 -2.37 6.87 0.95
N LEU A 27 -2.59 5.71 1.56
CA LEU A 27 -2.77 4.46 0.84
C LEU A 27 -4.18 4.39 0.24
N ASN A 28 -4.28 4.16 -1.07
CA ASN A 28 -5.55 3.90 -1.73
C ASN A 28 -5.94 2.41 -1.63
N ALA A 29 -7.14 2.06 -2.08
CA ALA A 29 -7.69 0.71 -1.99
C ALA A 29 -6.82 -0.33 -2.71
N PHE A 30 -6.37 -0.03 -3.93
CA PHE A 30 -5.52 -0.93 -4.71
C PHE A 30 -4.17 -1.20 -4.02
N ILE A 31 -3.52 -0.17 -3.46
CA ILE A 31 -2.25 -0.35 -2.75
C ILE A 31 -2.44 -1.17 -1.48
N LEU A 32 -3.56 -1.01 -0.78
CA LEU A 32 -3.90 -1.84 0.39
C LEU A 32 -4.11 -3.30 -0.02
N TYR A 33 -4.89 -3.54 -1.07
CA TYR A 33 -5.10 -4.87 -1.65
C TYR A 33 -3.78 -5.52 -2.07
N ARG A 34 -2.92 -4.77 -2.78
CA ARG A 34 -1.59 -5.24 -3.17
C ARG A 34 -0.76 -5.64 -1.96
N ARG A 35 -0.74 -4.82 -0.90
CA ARG A 35 0.03 -5.16 0.33
C ARG A 35 -0.50 -6.42 0.98
N ASP A 36 -1.81 -6.59 1.02
CA ASP A 36 -2.46 -7.77 1.57
C ASP A 36 -2.04 -9.04 0.79
N LEU A 37 -2.18 -9.02 -0.54
CA LEU A 37 -1.72 -10.11 -1.40
C LEU A 37 -0.22 -10.38 -1.28
N MET A 38 0.62 -9.34 -1.29
CA MET A 38 2.08 -9.50 -1.16
C MET A 38 2.51 -10.10 0.18
N ASN A 39 1.68 -9.96 1.22
CA ASN A 39 1.91 -10.56 2.53
C ASN A 39 1.36 -12.00 2.64
N SER A 40 0.52 -12.42 1.70
CA SER A 40 0.02 -13.80 1.66
C SER A 40 1.18 -14.78 1.37
N PRO A 41 1.10 -16.03 1.86
CA PRO A 41 2.11 -17.06 1.58
C PRO A 41 2.38 -17.22 0.08
N GLU A 42 1.33 -17.09 -0.74
CA GLU A 42 1.38 -17.22 -2.19
C GLU A 42 2.39 -16.27 -2.86
N PHE A 43 2.52 -15.03 -2.38
CA PHE A 43 3.48 -14.07 -2.92
C PHE A 43 4.75 -13.97 -2.08
N LYS A 44 4.63 -14.16 -0.76
CA LYS A 44 5.74 -14.07 0.17
C LYS A 44 6.77 -15.17 -0.04
N ASP A 45 6.33 -16.38 -0.38
CA ASP A 45 7.19 -17.56 -0.45
C ASP A 45 7.65 -17.88 -1.89
N ARG A 46 7.22 -17.08 -2.88
CA ARG A 46 7.65 -17.23 -4.29
C ARG A 46 9.18 -17.18 -4.45
N PRO A 47 9.75 -17.96 -5.37
CA PRO A 47 11.15 -17.83 -5.75
C PRO A 47 11.49 -16.42 -6.22
N THR A 48 12.71 -15.95 -5.94
CA THR A 48 13.17 -14.60 -6.32
C THR A 48 13.01 -14.31 -7.82
N GLY A 49 13.21 -15.32 -8.67
CA GLY A 49 13.05 -15.21 -10.13
C GLY A 49 11.63 -14.85 -10.58
N GLU A 50 10.61 -15.20 -9.78
CA GLU A 50 9.19 -14.96 -10.06
C GLU A 50 8.65 -13.69 -9.38
N LYS A 51 9.43 -13.09 -8.48
CA LYS A 51 9.07 -11.86 -7.75
C LYS A 51 9.37 -10.58 -8.53
N LYS A 52 9.60 -10.66 -9.85
CA LYS A 52 9.89 -9.48 -10.67
C LYS A 52 8.74 -8.48 -10.56
N ALA A 53 9.06 -7.26 -10.14
CA ALA A 53 8.07 -6.24 -9.81
C ALA A 53 7.08 -5.97 -10.95
N LYS A 54 7.53 -6.02 -12.22
CA LYS A 54 6.67 -5.85 -13.40
C LYS A 54 5.61 -6.95 -13.51
N GLN A 55 6.01 -8.22 -13.37
CA GLN A 55 5.12 -9.38 -13.50
C GLN A 55 4.11 -9.40 -12.34
N VAL A 56 4.61 -9.29 -11.12
CA VAL A 56 3.77 -9.24 -9.91
C VAL A 56 2.77 -8.09 -9.96
N SER A 57 3.17 -6.93 -10.49
CA SER A 57 2.26 -5.79 -10.62
C SER A 57 1.16 -6.01 -11.64
N LYS A 58 1.49 -6.64 -12.78
CA LYS A 58 0.49 -6.98 -13.79
C LYS A 58 -0.52 -7.99 -13.22
N GLU A 59 -0.02 -9.05 -12.60
CA GLU A 59 -0.85 -10.09 -12.00
C GLU A 59 -1.81 -9.53 -10.93
N ILE A 60 -1.31 -8.71 -10.01
CA ILE A 60 -2.15 -8.11 -8.96
C ILE A 60 -3.19 -7.15 -9.55
N ALA A 61 -2.84 -6.41 -10.61
CA ALA A 61 -3.80 -5.54 -11.29
C ALA A 61 -4.91 -6.36 -11.96
N ASP A 62 -4.55 -7.45 -12.65
CA ASP A 62 -5.51 -8.36 -13.27
C ASP A 62 -6.44 -8.99 -12.22
N ARG A 63 -5.89 -9.42 -11.07
CA ARG A 63 -6.70 -9.91 -9.93
C ARG A 63 -7.63 -8.83 -9.39
N TRP A 64 -7.13 -7.62 -9.17
CA TRP A 64 -7.96 -6.52 -8.68
C TRP A 64 -9.13 -6.23 -9.62
N ASN A 65 -8.91 -6.25 -10.94
CA ASN A 65 -9.97 -6.01 -11.91
C ASN A 65 -11.06 -7.09 -11.84
N ASN A 66 -10.67 -8.35 -11.68
CA ASN A 66 -11.58 -9.50 -11.60
C ASN A 66 -12.13 -9.80 -10.19
N GLU A 67 -11.66 -9.08 -9.17
CA GLU A 67 -12.09 -9.29 -7.79
C GLU A 67 -13.55 -8.87 -7.56
N ASN A 68 -14.22 -9.55 -6.64
CA ASN A 68 -15.61 -9.28 -6.27
C ASN A 68 -15.76 -7.86 -5.67
N ASP A 69 -16.85 -7.18 -6.03
CA ASP A 69 -17.22 -5.87 -5.49
C ASP A 69 -17.28 -5.85 -3.96
N LYS A 70 -17.74 -6.94 -3.33
CA LYS A 70 -17.73 -7.06 -1.87
C LYS A 70 -16.32 -6.89 -1.30
N MET A 71 -15.32 -7.54 -1.90
CA MET A 71 -13.93 -7.42 -1.45
C MET A 71 -13.35 -6.05 -1.79
N LYS A 72 -13.59 -5.53 -3.00
CA LYS A 72 -13.20 -4.16 -3.36
C LYS A 72 -13.75 -3.14 -2.36
N ASN A 73 -15.01 -3.27 -1.95
CA ASN A 73 -15.66 -2.41 -0.96
C ASN A 73 -14.98 -2.42 0.40
N VAL A 74 -14.47 -3.58 0.84
CA VAL A 74 -13.64 -3.68 2.06
C VAL A 74 -12.38 -2.83 1.93
N PHE A 75 -11.65 -2.94 0.82
CA PHE A 75 -10.44 -2.13 0.59
C PHE A 75 -10.73 -0.64 0.38
N TYR A 76 -11.86 -0.28 -0.21
CA TYR A 76 -12.33 1.10 -0.26
C TYR A 76 -12.63 1.66 1.14
N ALA A 77 -13.28 0.88 2.01
CA ALA A 77 -13.48 1.26 3.41
C ALA A 77 -12.15 1.45 4.14
N LEU A 78 -11.20 0.53 3.95
CA LEU A 78 -9.84 0.66 4.51
C LEU A 78 -9.11 1.89 3.99
N ALA A 79 -9.27 2.25 2.71
CA ALA A 79 -8.69 3.46 2.13
C ALA A 79 -9.28 4.74 2.76
N ARG A 80 -10.60 4.76 3.07
CA ARG A 80 -11.23 5.86 3.81
C ARG A 80 -10.62 6.00 5.21
N ILE A 81 -10.40 4.88 5.90
CA ILE A 81 -9.74 4.86 7.22
C ILE A 81 -8.29 5.35 7.10
N ALA A 82 -7.55 4.90 6.09
CA ALA A 82 -6.17 5.31 5.85
C ALA A 82 -6.06 6.82 5.59
N ASN A 83 -6.97 7.38 4.79
CA ASN A 83 -7.08 8.81 4.56
C ASN A 83 -7.38 9.58 5.86
N LYS A 84 -8.32 9.09 6.68
CA LYS A 84 -8.66 9.73 7.96
C LYS A 84 -7.44 9.76 8.90
N LYS A 85 -6.72 8.63 9.03
CA LYS A 85 -5.49 8.54 9.84
C LYS A 85 -4.38 9.44 9.28
N HIS A 86 -4.21 9.47 7.96
CA HIS A 86 -3.22 10.31 7.31
C HIS A 86 -3.43 11.79 7.61
N LYS A 87 -4.68 12.28 7.53
CA LYS A 87 -5.04 13.66 7.90
C LYS A 87 -4.77 13.98 9.37
N GLN A 88 -4.92 13.00 10.27
CA GLN A 88 -4.61 13.17 11.70
C GLN A 88 -3.10 13.29 11.95
N ILE A 89 -2.29 12.48 11.26
CA ILE A 89 -0.83 12.45 11.39
C ILE A 89 -0.20 13.69 10.72
N TYR A 90 -0.63 13.99 9.49
CA TYR A 90 -0.08 15.08 8.68
C TYR A 90 -1.07 16.23 8.60
N LYS A 91 -1.08 17.06 9.65
CA LYS A 91 -1.87 18.30 9.68
C LYS A 91 -1.47 19.19 8.50
N ASN A 92 -2.45 19.79 7.83
CA ASN A 92 -2.28 20.66 6.65
C ASN A 92 -1.71 19.97 5.40
N TYR A 93 -1.77 18.64 5.30
CA TYR A 93 -1.41 17.95 4.07
C TYR A 93 -2.28 18.39 2.89
N LYS A 94 -1.63 18.78 1.78
CA LYS A 94 -2.25 19.05 0.48
C LYS A 94 -1.50 18.23 -0.58
N PHE A 95 -2.24 17.66 -1.52
CA PHE A 95 -1.73 16.93 -2.67
C PHE A 95 -2.29 17.55 -3.96
#